data_AF-A0A934G4L9-F1
#
_entry.id   AF-A0A934G4L9-F1
#
_cell.length_a   1.000
_cell.length_b   1.000
_cell.length_c   1.000
_cell.angle_alpha   90.00
_cell.angle_beta   90.00
_cell.angle_gamma   90.00
#
_symmetry.space_group_name_H-M   'P 1'
#
loop_
_entity.id
_entity.type
_entity.pdbx_description
1 polymer ?
#
loop_
_entity_poly.entity_id
_entity_poly.type
_entity_poly.pdbx_seq_one_letter_code
_entity_poly.pdbx_strand_id
1 'polypeptide(L)' 'MLMNERARLLKVVGAAAVLVANTDAKSLPDSVVEAAEMLSEMLNSLPEETLKDALESVLAEPDES' A
#
# COMPACT_ATOMS: atom_id res chain seq x y z
N MET A 1 11.04 16.08 -11.62
CA MET A 1 11.65 14.94 -10.90
C MET A 1 10.89 14.60 -9.62
N LEU A 2 10.61 15.56 -8.72
CA LEU A 2 9.88 15.31 -7.46
C LEU A 2 8.49 14.68 -7.61
N MET A 3 7.71 15.09 -8.63
CA MET A 3 6.39 14.49 -8.90
C MET A 3 6.47 13.02 -9.33
N ASN A 4 7.53 12.62 -10.02
CA ASN A 4 7.72 11.23 -10.46
C ASN A 4 8.11 10.34 -9.27
N GLU A 5 8.95 10.86 -8.37
CA GLU A 5 9.30 10.18 -7.12
C GLU A 5 8.08 9.98 -6.22
N ARG A 6 7.26 11.02 -6.04
CA ARG A 6 6.00 10.91 -5.30
C ARG A 6 5.07 9.85 -5.90
N ALA A 7 4.92 9.84 -7.23
CA ALA A 7 4.07 8.85 -7.90
C ALA A 7 4.56 7.41 -7.69
N ARG A 8 5.89 7.18 -7.69
CA ARG A 8 6.47 5.86 -7.38
C ARG A 8 6.20 5.44 -5.95
N LEU A 9 6.38 6.35 -4.99
CA LEU A 9 6.11 6.08 -3.58
C LEU A 9 4.63 5.76 -3.35
N LEU A 10 3.71 6.53 -3.96
CA LEU A 10 2.28 6.25 -3.90
C LEU A 10 1.93 4.86 -4.45
N LYS A 11 2.56 4.44 -5.56
CA LYS A 11 2.37 3.08 -6.09
C LYS A 11 2.81 2.00 -5.11
N VAL A 12 3.96 2.17 -4.44
CA VAL A 12 4.45 1.21 -3.44
C VAL A 12 3.51 1.15 -2.24
N VAL A 13 3.10 2.31 -1.72
CA VAL A 13 2.15 2.40 -0.59
C VAL A 13 0.80 1.77 -0.97
N GLY A 14 0.30 2.05 -2.17
CA GLY A 14 -0.96 1.49 -2.67
C GLY A 14 -0.90 -0.02 -2.81
N ALA A 15 0.20 -0.57 -3.34
CA ALA A 15 0.41 -2.01 -3.45
C ALA A 15 0.47 -2.69 -2.07
N ALA A 16 1.13 -2.05 -1.10
CA ALA A 16 1.17 -2.54 0.28
C ALA A 16 -0.22 -2.50 0.94
N ALA A 17 -1.00 -1.44 0.71
CA ALA A 17 -2.37 -1.32 1.22
C ALA A 17 -3.29 -2.40 0.64
N VAL A 18 -3.23 -2.65 -0.67
CA VAL A 18 -3.98 -3.73 -1.31
C VAL A 18 -3.58 -5.09 -0.77
N LEU A 19 -2.28 -5.33 -0.57
CA LEU A 19 -1.79 -6.57 0.02
C LEU A 19 -2.39 -6.80 1.41
N VAL A 20 -2.24 -5.83 2.32
CA VAL A 20 -2.76 -5.92 3.69
C VAL A 20 -4.28 -6.11 3.69
N ALA A 21 -5.02 -5.37 2.87
CA ALA A 21 -6.48 -5.46 2.78
C ALA A 21 -6.99 -6.83 2.30
N ASN A 22 -6.20 -7.55 1.50
CA ASN A 22 -6.53 -8.90 1.00
C ASN A 22 -5.91 -10.03 1.83
N THR A 23 -5.21 -9.69 2.91
CA THR A 23 -4.50 -10.64 3.75
C THR A 23 -5.32 -11.00 4.99
N ASP A 24 -5.58 -12.30 5.21
CA ASP A 24 -6.13 -12.79 6.47
C ASP A 24 -5.00 -13.14 7.44
N ALA A 25 -4.87 -12.39 8.54
CA ALA A 25 -3.89 -12.61 9.58
C ALA A 25 -3.91 -14.04 10.15
N LYS A 26 -5.06 -14.73 10.14
CA LYS A 26 -5.17 -16.12 10.60
C LYS A 26 -4.55 -17.14 9.64
N SER A 27 -4.31 -16.73 8.40
CA SER A 27 -3.69 -17.55 7.35
C SER A 27 -2.20 -17.27 7.17
N LEU A 28 -1.65 -16.29 7.89
CA LEU A 28 -0.25 -15.93 7.79
C LEU A 28 0.64 -16.90 8.57
N PRO A 29 1.80 -17.30 8.01
CA PRO A 29 2.85 -17.92 8.80
C PRO A 29 3.30 -16.99 9.93
N ASP A 30 3.52 -17.54 11.13
CA ASP A 30 3.98 -16.77 12.31
C ASP A 30 5.19 -15.87 12.00
N SER A 31 6.09 -16.33 11.13
CA SER A 31 7.30 -15.61 10.73
C SER A 31 7.07 -14.30 9.97
N VAL A 32 5.84 -14.06 9.48
CA VAL A 32 5.49 -12.83 8.72
C VAL A 32 4.40 -12.00 9.39
N VAL A 33 3.80 -12.47 10.48
CA VAL A 33 2.74 -11.75 11.20
C VAL A 33 3.23 -10.37 11.67
N GLU A 34 4.40 -10.32 12.30
CA GLU A 34 4.99 -9.07 12.80
C GLU A 34 5.23 -8.05 11.67
N ALA A 35 5.68 -8.52 10.49
CA ALA A 35 5.88 -7.65 9.33
C ALA A 35 4.55 -7.12 8.75
N ALA A 36 3.50 -7.95 8.75
CA ALA A 36 2.16 -7.55 8.30
C ALA A 36 1.49 -6.57 9.28
N GLU A 37 1.69 -6.76 10.59
CA GLU A 37 1.25 -5.82 11.62
C GLU A 37 1.95 -4.47 11.46
N MET A 38 3.28 -4.48 11.32
CA MET A 38 4.06 -3.25 11.09
C MET A 38 3.57 -2.50 9.83
N LEU A 39 3.32 -3.22 8.73
CA LEU A 39 2.75 -2.62 7.52
C LEU A 39 1.38 -2.00 7.78
N SER A 40 0.52 -2.71 8.51
CA SER A 40 -0.83 -2.23 8.85
C SER A 40 -0.79 -0.97 9.72
N GLU A 41 0.10 -0.91 10.71
CA GLU A 41 0.30 0.28 11.53
C GLU A 41 0.79 1.48 10.71
N MET A 42 1.80 1.25 9.87
CA MET A 42 2.35 2.30 9.00
C MET A 42 1.30 2.84 8.04
N LEU A 43 0.48 1.96 7.44
CA LEU A 43 -0.62 2.37 6.56
C LEU A 43 -1.69 3.17 7.30
N ASN A 44 -2.08 2.75 8.50
CA ASN A 44 -3.05 3.48 9.34
C ASN A 44 -2.52 4.83 9.86
N SER A 45 -1.19 5.01 9.90
CA SER A 45 -0.57 6.27 10.29
C SER A 45 -0.55 7.34 9.18
N LEU A 46 -0.86 6.94 7.95
CA LEU A 46 -0.90 7.87 6.81
C LEU A 46 -2.15 8.76 6.87
N PRO A 47 -2.06 10.00 6.38
CA PRO A 47 -3.25 10.81 6.13
C PRO A 47 -4.21 10.08 5.18
N GLU A 48 -5.51 10.15 5.45
CA GLU A 48 -6.55 9.51 4.63
C GLU A 48 -6.44 9.88 3.14
N GLU A 49 -6.17 11.16 2.85
CA GLU A 49 -5.94 11.65 1.48
C GLU A 49 -4.73 10.97 0.82
N THR A 50 -3.62 10.82 1.55
CA THR A 50 -2.42 10.13 1.03
C THR A 50 -2.71 8.66 0.76
N LEU A 51 -3.45 7.99 1.65
CA LEU A 51 -3.82 6.59 1.47
C LEU A 51 -4.74 6.42 0.26
N LYS A 52 -5.69 7.35 0.08
CA LYS A 52 -6.58 7.39 -1.07
C LYS A 52 -5.79 7.58 -2.38
N ASP A 53 -4.91 8.57 -2.45
CA ASP A 53 -4.03 8.82 -3.60
C ASP A 53 -3.19 7.58 -3.94
N ALA A 54 -2.70 6.86 -2.92
CA ALA A 54 -1.92 5.66 -3.09
C ALA A 54 -2.75 4.51 -3.69
N LEU A 55 -3.97 4.30 -3.20
CA LEU A 55 -4.89 3.29 -3.75
C LEU A 55 -5.30 3.64 -5.19
N GLU A 56 -5.60 4.90 -5.48
CA GLU A 56 -5.90 5.35 -6.84
C GLU A 56 -4.72 5.11 -7.79
N SER A 57 -3.47 5.27 -7.32
CA SER A 57 -2.28 5.08 -8.15
C SER A 57 -2.03 3.63 -8.63
N VAL A 58 -2.65 2.64 -7.96
CA VAL A 58 -2.55 1.20 -8.32
C VAL A 58 -3.83 0.65 -8.96
N LEU A 59 -4.97 1.31 -8.73
CA LEU A 59 -6.26 0.97 -9.34
C LEU A 59 -6.51 1.67 -10.66
N ALA A 60 -5.85 2.80 -10.91
CA ALA A 60 -5.80 3.39 -12.24
C ALA A 60 -5.24 2.34 -13.20
N GLU A 61 -6.05 1.96 -14.20
CA GLU A 61 -5.60 1.04 -15.25
C GLU A 61 -4.26 1.55 -15.80
N PRO A 62 -3.28 0.67 -16.07
CA PRO A 62 -2.09 1.09 -16.79
C PRO A 62 -2.58 1.64 -18.12
N ASP A 63 -2.59 2.97 -18.27
CA ASP A 63 -2.77 3.64 -19.54
C ASP A 63 -1.69 3.08 -20.47
N GLU A 64 -2.09 2.13 -21.32
CA GLU A 64 -1.20 1.37 -22.20
C GLU A 64 -0.40 2.37 -23.03
N SER A 65 0.90 2.47 -22.75
CA SER A 65 1.86 3.31 -23.47
C SER A 65 2.77 2.44 -24.34
#